data_AF-A0A350P8E5-F1
#
_entry.id   AF-A0A350P8E5-F1
#
_cell.length_a   1.000
_cell.length_b   1.000
_cell.length_c   1.000
_cell.angle_alpha   90.00
_cell.angle_beta   90.00
_cell.angle_gamma   90.00
#
_symmetry.space_group_name_H-M   'P 1'
#
loop_
_entity.id
_entity.type
_entity.pdbx_description
1 polymer ?
#
loop_
_entity_poly.entity_id
_entity_poly.type
_entity_poly.pdbx_seq_one_letter_code
_entity_poly.pdbx_strand_id
1 'polypeptide(L)'
;VPYTSIVALNEHAAILHYMQCDTLAPKESRSFLIDAGANYHGYAADITRTYSQNSAMFSDLIQAVDKVTLTLIDGLKPGVAYTDIHLLAHDGIAQILHDTGIVNLTPPDIVEMGITRTFFPHGIGHFLGLQVHDVGGLVNDDRGTPKPAPEAHPFLRCTRIVEPRQVFTIEPGLYFIDSLLRDLKASQASKCINWDTVSAYKPFGGIRIEDNIIVHRDKNENMTRELGLN
;
A
#
# COMPACT_ATOMS: atom_id res chain seq x y z
N VAL A 1 13.39 -3.07 -17.27
CA VAL A 1 12.34 -2.80 -16.28
C VAL A 1 12.70 -1.52 -15.53
N PRO A 2 11.72 -0.68 -15.16
CA PRO A 2 11.98 0.64 -14.57
C PRO A 2 12.50 0.58 -13.11
N TYR A 3 12.33 -0.56 -12.44
CA TYR A 3 12.89 -0.90 -11.13
C TYR A 3 13.07 -2.43 -11.02
N THR A 4 13.78 -2.89 -9.99
CA THR A 4 13.94 -4.34 -9.72
C THR A 4 12.63 -4.88 -9.17
N SER A 5 12.02 -5.84 -9.88
CA SER A 5 10.77 -6.46 -9.45
C SER A 5 10.91 -7.17 -8.11
N ILE A 6 9.85 -7.08 -7.31
CA ILE A 6 9.66 -7.88 -6.10
C ILE A 6 8.83 -9.08 -6.48
N VAL A 7 9.36 -10.29 -6.29
CA VAL A 7 8.67 -11.55 -6.58
C VAL A 7 8.71 -12.39 -5.32
N ALA A 8 7.69 -12.26 -4.48
CA ALA A 8 7.70 -12.76 -3.11
C ALA A 8 6.63 -13.83 -2.88
N LEU A 9 7.03 -14.98 -2.36
CA LEU A 9 6.12 -16.04 -1.92
C LEU A 9 6.04 -16.09 -0.39
N ASN A 10 4.85 -16.36 0.14
CA ASN A 10 4.60 -16.57 1.57
C ASN A 10 5.12 -15.40 2.43
N GLU A 11 5.88 -15.70 3.49
CA GLU A 11 6.43 -14.71 4.43
C GLU A 11 7.30 -13.64 3.76
N HIS A 12 7.87 -13.91 2.58
CA HIS A 12 8.65 -12.91 1.85
C HIS A 12 7.78 -11.71 1.42
N ALA A 13 6.46 -11.88 1.29
CA ALA A 13 5.54 -10.79 0.98
C ALA A 13 5.45 -9.74 2.12
N ALA A 14 5.95 -10.03 3.32
CA ALA A 14 6.10 -9.04 4.40
C ALA A 14 7.34 -8.14 4.23
N ILE A 15 8.29 -8.50 3.36
CA ILE A 15 9.55 -7.79 3.20
C ILE A 15 9.38 -6.77 2.06
N LEU A 16 9.16 -5.50 2.43
CA LEU A 16 8.82 -4.43 1.48
C LEU A 16 9.84 -4.26 0.34
N HIS A 17 11.13 -4.47 0.62
CA HIS A 17 12.20 -4.44 -0.37
C HIS A 17 12.86 -5.82 -0.52
N TYR A 18 12.07 -6.86 -0.77
CA TYR A 18 12.59 -8.19 -1.07
C TYR A 18 13.24 -8.20 -2.46
N MET A 19 14.56 -8.36 -2.49
CA MET A 19 15.38 -8.27 -3.71
C MET A 19 15.93 -9.63 -4.15
N GLN A 20 15.65 -10.68 -3.39
CA GLN A 20 16.06 -12.04 -3.68
C GLN A 20 15.03 -12.71 -4.60
N CYS A 21 15.45 -13.79 -5.24
CA CYS A 21 14.57 -14.69 -5.98
C CYS A 21 15.04 -16.10 -5.67
N ASP A 22 14.35 -16.76 -4.73
CA ASP A 22 14.65 -18.14 -4.39
C ASP A 22 14.51 -19.03 -5.64
N THR A 23 15.52 -19.87 -5.88
CA THR A 23 15.55 -20.75 -7.05
C THR A 23 14.82 -22.07 -6.83
N LEU A 24 14.42 -22.35 -5.59
CA LEU A 24 13.60 -23.48 -5.21
C LEU A 24 12.25 -22.97 -4.69
N ALA A 25 11.16 -23.57 -5.15
CA ALA A 25 9.84 -23.27 -4.63
C ALA A 25 9.73 -23.67 -3.15
N PRO A 26 8.94 -22.95 -2.33
CA PRO A 26 8.64 -23.39 -0.97
C PRO A 26 7.91 -24.73 -1.00
N LYS A 27 8.04 -25.52 0.07
CA LYS A 27 7.31 -26.80 0.19
C LYS A 27 5.80 -26.63 0.01
N GLU A 28 5.28 -25.49 0.45
CA GLU A 28 3.89 -25.10 0.23
C GLU A 28 3.85 -23.62 -0.15
N SER A 29 3.21 -23.31 -1.28
CA SER A 29 2.97 -21.94 -1.74
C SER A 29 1.58 -21.48 -1.29
N ARG A 30 1.52 -20.46 -0.44
CA ARG A 30 0.33 -19.95 0.26
C ARG A 30 -0.15 -18.63 -0.32
N SER A 31 0.78 -17.70 -0.51
CA SER A 31 0.57 -16.37 -1.06
C SER A 31 1.67 -16.00 -2.04
N PHE A 32 1.32 -15.06 -2.92
CA PHE A 32 2.23 -14.51 -3.90
C PHE A 32 2.00 -13.00 -3.99
N LEU A 33 3.04 -12.21 -3.77
CA LEU A 33 3.05 -10.78 -4.05
C LEU A 33 4.06 -10.52 -5.17
N ILE A 34 3.60 -9.84 -6.21
CA ILE A 34 4.46 -9.34 -7.27
C ILE A 34 4.27 -7.85 -7.42
N ASP A 35 5.37 -7.13 -7.33
CA ASP A 35 5.48 -5.72 -7.67
C ASP A 35 6.45 -5.61 -8.84
N ALA A 36 5.90 -5.29 -10.01
CA ALA A 36 6.66 -5.26 -11.24
C ALA A 36 6.08 -4.27 -12.25
N GLY A 37 7.01 -3.60 -12.93
CA GLY A 37 6.71 -2.57 -13.91
C GLY A 37 7.21 -2.90 -15.31
N ALA A 38 6.82 -2.05 -16.25
CA ALA A 38 7.30 -2.07 -17.63
C ALA A 38 7.81 -0.69 -18.04
N ASN A 39 8.55 -0.63 -19.15
CA ASN A 39 9.00 0.63 -19.73
C ASN A 39 8.48 0.77 -21.16
N TYR A 40 7.99 1.97 -21.50
CA TYR A 40 7.69 2.34 -22.88
C TYR A 40 8.17 3.76 -23.16
N HIS A 41 9.09 3.91 -24.12
CA HIS A 41 9.71 5.21 -24.47
C HIS A 41 10.23 6.01 -23.27
N GLY A 42 10.76 5.33 -22.25
CA GLY A 42 11.25 5.99 -21.04
C GLY A 42 10.22 6.13 -19.91
N TYR A 43 8.92 6.01 -20.17
CA TYR A 43 7.88 6.06 -19.13
C TYR A 43 7.73 4.71 -18.43
N ALA A 44 7.48 4.75 -17.12
CA ALA A 44 7.32 3.58 -16.27
C ALA A 44 5.85 3.20 -16.06
N ALA A 45 5.58 1.91 -15.94
CA ALA A 45 4.43 1.37 -15.20
C ALA A 45 4.93 0.80 -13.86
N ASP A 46 4.07 0.80 -12.85
CA ASP A 46 4.39 0.39 -11.48
C ASP A 46 3.18 -0.30 -10.86
N ILE A 47 3.19 -1.63 -10.81
CA ILE A 47 1.98 -2.40 -10.52
C ILE A 47 2.30 -3.50 -9.52
N THR A 48 1.52 -3.52 -8.45
CA THR A 48 1.55 -4.57 -7.45
C THR A 48 0.25 -5.35 -7.39
N ARG A 49 0.35 -6.67 -7.32
CA ARG A 49 -0.78 -7.58 -7.01
C ARG A 49 -0.37 -8.63 -6.00
N THR A 50 -1.34 -9.00 -5.17
CA THR A 50 -1.21 -10.08 -4.19
C THR A 50 -2.27 -11.15 -4.45
N TYR A 51 -1.87 -12.42 -4.37
CA TYR A 51 -2.71 -13.58 -4.65
C TYR A 51 -2.65 -14.59 -3.50
N SER A 52 -3.73 -15.36 -3.34
CA SER A 52 -3.82 -16.51 -2.43
C SER A 52 -3.95 -17.79 -3.23
N GLN A 53 -3.25 -18.86 -2.83
CA GLN A 53 -3.33 -20.15 -3.52
C GLN A 53 -4.52 -20.99 -3.07
N ASN A 54 -4.86 -21.01 -1.76
CA ASN A 54 -5.89 -21.89 -1.19
C ASN A 54 -6.42 -21.42 0.19
N SER A 55 -6.41 -20.12 0.49
CA SER A 55 -6.89 -19.61 1.79
C SER A 55 -8.02 -18.61 1.58
N ALA A 56 -9.25 -19.01 1.89
CA ALA A 56 -10.41 -18.11 1.87
C ALA A 56 -10.19 -16.92 2.80
N MET A 57 -9.68 -17.17 4.02
CA MET A 57 -9.36 -16.14 5.01
C MET A 57 -8.39 -15.07 4.48
N PHE A 58 -7.32 -15.47 3.77
CA PHE A 58 -6.37 -14.52 3.20
C PHE A 58 -6.89 -13.89 1.91
N SER A 59 -7.66 -14.64 1.11
CA SER A 59 -8.33 -14.09 -0.08
C SER A 59 -9.33 -12.99 0.27
N ASP A 60 -10.09 -13.15 1.35
CA ASP A 60 -11.04 -12.13 1.83
C ASP A 60 -10.28 -10.88 2.30
N LEU A 61 -9.11 -11.06 2.93
CA LEU A 61 -8.25 -9.93 3.33
C LEU A 61 -7.68 -9.19 2.12
N ILE A 62 -7.25 -9.90 1.07
CA ILE A 62 -6.83 -9.30 -0.21
C ILE A 62 -7.98 -8.48 -0.81
N GLN A 63 -9.18 -9.03 -0.86
CA GLN A 63 -10.36 -8.31 -1.37
C GLN A 63 -10.71 -7.07 -0.53
N ALA A 64 -10.47 -7.11 0.79
CA ALA A 64 -10.67 -5.94 1.64
C ALA A 64 -9.68 -4.81 1.31
N VAL A 65 -8.39 -5.14 1.12
CA VAL A 65 -7.39 -4.17 0.68
C VAL A 65 -7.69 -3.66 -0.73
N ASP A 66 -8.13 -4.52 -1.64
CA ASP A 66 -8.54 -4.15 -3.00
C ASP A 66 -9.69 -3.12 -3.01
N LYS A 67 -10.71 -3.32 -2.16
CA LYS A 67 -11.80 -2.35 -1.97
C LYS A 67 -11.29 -1.01 -1.45
N VAL A 68 -10.29 -1.01 -0.56
CA VAL A 68 -9.63 0.22 -0.12
C VAL A 68 -8.93 0.88 -1.31
N THR A 69 -8.17 0.14 -2.13
CA THR A 69 -7.54 0.67 -3.34
C THR A 69 -8.57 1.39 -4.23
N LEU A 70 -9.68 0.73 -4.57
CA LEU A 70 -10.72 1.32 -5.41
C LEU A 70 -11.36 2.57 -4.77
N THR A 71 -11.63 2.54 -3.46
CA THR A 71 -12.18 3.69 -2.73
C THR A 71 -11.24 4.90 -2.75
N LEU A 72 -9.94 4.66 -2.60
CA LEU A 72 -8.92 5.71 -2.64
C LEU A 72 -8.77 6.29 -4.06
N ILE A 73 -8.86 5.45 -5.09
CA ILE A 73 -8.86 5.86 -6.48
C ILE A 73 -10.07 6.75 -6.78
N ASP A 74 -11.26 6.42 -6.27
CA ASP A 74 -12.45 7.26 -6.41
C ASP A 74 -12.32 8.60 -5.65
N GLY A 75 -11.48 8.62 -4.61
CA GLY A 75 -11.14 9.82 -3.83
C GLY A 75 -10.19 10.79 -4.56
N LEU A 76 -9.39 10.32 -5.52
CA LEU A 76 -8.50 11.17 -6.31
C LEU A 76 -9.31 12.14 -7.18
N LYS A 77 -9.38 13.41 -6.79
CA LYS A 77 -10.08 14.44 -7.56
C LYS A 77 -9.28 15.73 -7.59
N PRO A 78 -9.36 16.53 -8.67
CA PRO A 78 -8.75 17.85 -8.70
C PRO A 78 -9.09 18.69 -7.45
N GLY A 79 -8.07 19.27 -6.83
CA GLY A 79 -8.20 20.09 -5.61
C GLY A 79 -8.02 19.32 -4.29
N VAL A 80 -8.02 18.00 -4.29
CA VAL A 80 -7.76 17.19 -3.08
C VAL A 80 -6.27 17.23 -2.74
N ALA A 81 -5.91 17.37 -1.46
CA ALA A 81 -4.53 17.18 -1.04
C ALA A 81 -4.20 15.70 -1.02
N TYR A 82 -3.10 15.28 -1.65
CA TYR A 82 -2.72 13.86 -1.69
C TYR A 82 -2.46 13.27 -0.28
N THR A 83 -2.09 14.12 0.69
CA THR A 83 -1.99 13.75 2.10
C THR A 83 -3.34 13.28 2.67
N ASP A 84 -4.47 13.82 2.23
CA ASP A 84 -5.79 13.40 2.68
C ASP A 84 -6.13 11.99 2.17
N ILE A 85 -5.67 11.63 0.96
CA ILE A 85 -5.78 10.26 0.43
C ILE A 85 -4.96 9.29 1.30
N HIS A 86 -3.78 9.71 1.77
CA HIS A 86 -2.97 8.89 2.67
C HIS A 86 -3.65 8.67 4.02
N LEU A 87 -4.27 9.70 4.59
CA LEU A 87 -5.03 9.57 5.84
C LEU A 87 -6.25 8.65 5.66
N LEU A 88 -6.98 8.82 4.55
CA LEU A 88 -8.10 7.94 4.21
C LEU A 88 -7.67 6.46 4.05
N ALA A 89 -6.45 6.21 3.58
CA ALA A 89 -5.91 4.86 3.52
C ALA A 89 -5.68 4.28 4.92
N HIS A 90 -5.16 5.08 5.86
CA HIS A 90 -5.03 4.64 7.26
C HIS A 90 -6.40 4.35 7.89
N ASP A 91 -7.44 5.13 7.58
CA ASP A 91 -8.81 4.85 8.03
C ASP A 91 -9.33 3.52 7.46
N GLY A 92 -9.10 3.26 6.17
CA GLY A 92 -9.47 1.99 5.52
C GLY A 92 -8.73 0.79 6.13
N ILE A 93 -7.42 0.91 6.37
CA ILE A 93 -6.64 -0.14 7.04
C ILE A 93 -7.10 -0.35 8.48
N ALA A 94 -7.41 0.72 9.22
CA ALA A 94 -7.96 0.61 10.56
C ALA A 94 -9.29 -0.15 10.58
N GLN A 95 -10.16 0.12 9.61
CA GLN A 95 -11.44 -0.60 9.47
C GLN A 95 -11.20 -2.10 9.22
N ILE A 96 -10.26 -2.46 8.33
CA ILE A 96 -9.91 -3.87 8.09
C ILE A 96 -9.38 -4.54 9.37
N LEU A 97 -8.48 -3.87 10.10
CA LEU A 97 -7.91 -4.40 11.34
C LEU A 97 -8.98 -4.63 12.43
N HIS A 98 -10.00 -3.77 12.46
CA HIS A 98 -11.17 -3.92 13.33
C HIS A 98 -12.06 -5.10 12.90
N ASP A 99 -12.50 -5.11 11.63
CA ASP A 99 -13.45 -6.09 11.10
C ASP A 99 -12.92 -7.53 11.15
N THR A 100 -11.61 -7.69 10.97
CA THR A 100 -10.91 -8.99 11.04
C THR A 100 -10.61 -9.42 12.48
N GLY A 101 -10.86 -8.55 13.46
CA GLY A 101 -10.55 -8.80 14.86
C GLY A 101 -9.05 -8.87 15.17
N ILE A 102 -8.19 -8.36 14.28
CA ILE A 102 -6.74 -8.24 14.54
C ILE A 102 -6.49 -7.24 15.67
N VAL A 103 -7.28 -6.16 15.73
CA VAL A 103 -7.19 -5.13 16.77
C VAL A 103 -8.55 -4.91 17.43
N ASN A 104 -8.61 -5.09 18.74
CA ASN A 104 -9.82 -4.94 19.56
C ASN A 104 -10.01 -3.49 20.02
N LEU A 105 -10.17 -2.57 19.06
CA LEU A 105 -10.44 -1.14 19.25
C LEU A 105 -11.37 -0.65 18.15
N THR A 106 -11.96 0.54 18.31
CA THR A 106 -12.69 1.17 17.20
C THR A 106 -11.71 1.68 16.12
N PRO A 107 -12.10 1.75 14.84
CA PRO A 107 -11.20 2.23 13.78
C PRO A 107 -10.54 3.59 14.07
N PRO A 108 -11.26 4.62 14.56
CA PRO A 108 -10.64 5.89 14.95
C PRO A 108 -9.57 5.73 16.03
N ASP A 109 -9.82 4.91 17.07
CA ASP A 109 -8.84 4.66 18.14
C ASP A 109 -7.58 3.94 17.60
N ILE A 110 -7.72 3.04 16.63
CA ILE A 110 -6.59 2.35 15.98
C ILE A 110 -5.68 3.37 15.27
N VAL A 111 -6.28 4.36 14.60
CA VAL A 111 -5.54 5.45 13.93
C VAL A 111 -4.90 6.39 14.94
N GLU A 112 -5.64 6.85 15.94
CA GLU A 112 -5.15 7.78 16.98
C GLU A 112 -4.00 7.18 17.77
N MET A 113 -4.09 5.89 18.14
CA MET A 113 -3.00 5.17 18.80
C MET A 113 -1.83 4.85 17.86
N GLY A 114 -1.98 5.08 16.55
CA GLY A 114 -0.92 4.87 15.57
C GLY A 114 -0.64 3.41 15.20
N ILE A 115 -1.54 2.49 15.56
CA ILE A 115 -1.38 1.05 15.36
C ILE A 115 -1.37 0.71 13.86
N THR A 116 -2.13 1.46 13.04
CA THR A 116 -2.16 1.26 11.59
C THR A 116 -0.77 1.30 10.96
N ARG A 117 0.17 2.11 11.48
CA ARG A 117 1.55 2.22 10.97
C ARG A 117 2.38 0.96 11.15
N THR A 118 2.01 0.07 12.07
CA THR A 118 2.66 -1.26 12.18
C THR A 118 2.31 -2.15 10.99
N PHE A 119 1.07 -2.05 10.48
CA PHE A 119 0.56 -2.90 9.42
C PHE A 119 0.63 -2.24 8.03
N PHE A 120 0.65 -0.91 7.97
CA PHE A 120 0.80 -0.10 6.76
C PHE A 120 1.89 0.96 6.99
N PRO A 121 3.17 0.61 6.79
CA PRO A 121 4.31 1.44 7.22
C PRO A 121 4.85 2.39 6.13
N HIS A 122 4.28 2.42 4.93
CA HIS A 122 4.76 3.23 3.81
C HIS A 122 3.72 4.28 3.33
N GLY A 123 4.13 5.14 2.39
CA GLY A 123 3.22 6.11 1.77
C GLY A 123 2.16 5.43 0.90
N ILE A 124 1.04 6.10 0.66
CA ILE A 124 -0.07 5.55 -0.15
C ILE A 124 0.19 5.50 -1.65
N GLY A 125 1.28 6.12 -2.09
CA GLY A 125 1.67 6.20 -3.48
C GLY A 125 2.47 7.47 -3.77
N HIS A 126 2.68 7.71 -5.06
CA HIS A 126 3.53 8.78 -5.57
C HIS A 126 3.12 9.16 -6.99
N PHE A 127 3.73 10.23 -7.52
CA PHE A 127 3.68 10.48 -8.95
C PHE A 127 4.42 9.39 -9.73
N LEU A 128 3.94 9.11 -10.94
CA LEU A 128 4.52 8.15 -11.86
C LEU A 128 4.70 8.77 -13.25
N GLY A 129 5.86 8.58 -13.87
CA GLY A 129 6.14 9.16 -15.18
C GLY A 129 7.42 8.62 -15.80
N LEU A 130 8.36 9.53 -16.10
CA LEU A 130 9.69 9.15 -16.61
C LEU A 130 10.53 8.41 -15.54
N GLN A 131 10.23 8.67 -14.27
CA GLN A 131 10.78 7.95 -13.13
C GLN A 131 9.63 7.25 -12.40
N VAL A 132 9.95 6.13 -11.73
CA VAL A 132 9.01 5.35 -10.92
C VAL A 132 8.46 6.22 -9.79
N HIS A 133 9.35 6.69 -8.92
CA HIS A 133 9.07 7.80 -8.02
C HIS A 133 9.35 9.11 -8.76
N ASP A 134 8.34 9.67 -9.44
CA ASP A 134 8.51 10.88 -10.25
C ASP A 134 8.73 12.15 -9.42
N VAL A 135 9.29 13.19 -10.05
CA VAL A 135 9.76 14.40 -9.37
C VAL A 135 8.63 15.31 -8.87
N GLY A 136 8.95 16.24 -7.97
CA GLY A 136 8.03 17.32 -7.58
C GLY A 136 6.93 16.94 -6.57
N GLY A 137 6.93 15.72 -6.04
CA GLY A 137 5.95 15.26 -5.04
C GLY A 137 5.99 16.00 -3.69
N LEU A 138 7.13 16.56 -3.29
CA LEU A 138 7.35 17.18 -1.98
C LEU A 138 7.74 18.67 -2.05
N VAL A 139 7.25 19.37 -3.08
CA VAL A 139 7.42 20.83 -3.22
C VAL A 139 6.06 21.52 -3.30
N ASN A 140 5.96 22.75 -2.81
CA ASN A 140 4.72 23.52 -2.78
C ASN A 140 4.51 24.38 -4.04
N ASP A 141 5.60 24.77 -4.71
CA ASP A 141 5.59 25.62 -5.90
C ASP A 141 6.68 25.19 -6.91
N ASP A 142 6.65 25.82 -8.09
CA ASP A 142 7.58 25.56 -9.21
C ASP A 142 9.01 26.08 -8.96
N ARG A 143 9.23 26.82 -7.87
CA ARG A 143 10.55 27.27 -7.40
C ARG A 143 11.21 26.27 -6.44
N GLY A 144 10.50 25.20 -6.08
CA GLY A 144 11.03 24.15 -5.21
C GLY A 144 10.90 24.45 -3.73
N THR A 145 9.95 25.30 -3.30
CA THR A 145 9.67 25.50 -1.87
C THR A 145 9.30 24.16 -1.22
N PRO A 146 10.02 23.67 -0.20
CA PRO A 146 9.76 22.35 0.36
C PRO A 146 8.37 22.22 0.99
N LYS A 147 7.72 21.07 0.78
CA LYS A 147 6.50 20.62 1.46
C LYS A 147 6.70 19.17 1.92
N PRO A 148 7.49 18.94 2.98
CA PRO A 148 7.86 17.60 3.41
C PRO A 148 6.63 16.82 3.88
N ALA A 149 6.79 15.49 3.93
CA ALA A 149 5.80 14.61 4.54
C ALA A 149 5.61 14.95 6.04
N PRO A 150 4.40 14.73 6.60
CA PRO A 150 4.18 14.86 8.04
C PRO A 150 5.11 13.94 8.84
N GLU A 151 5.53 14.37 10.03
CA GLU A 151 6.44 13.58 10.89
C GLU A 151 5.90 12.18 11.23
N ALA A 152 4.58 12.05 11.39
CA ALA A 152 3.92 10.77 11.64
C ALA A 152 3.92 9.82 10.42
N HIS A 153 4.18 10.35 9.22
CA HIS A 153 4.10 9.64 7.95
C HIS A 153 5.36 9.91 7.08
N PRO A 154 6.57 9.61 7.59
CA PRO A 154 7.83 10.07 6.99
C PRO A 154 8.13 9.48 5.61
N PHE A 155 7.46 8.38 5.24
CA PHE A 155 7.65 7.70 3.96
C PHE A 155 6.60 8.11 2.90
N LEU A 156 5.73 9.08 3.19
CA LEU A 156 4.83 9.65 2.19
C LEU A 156 5.64 10.41 1.13
N ARG A 157 5.45 10.05 -0.15
CA ARG A 157 6.25 10.59 -1.27
C ARG A 157 5.59 11.76 -2.00
N CYS A 158 4.32 12.03 -1.73
CA CYS A 158 3.58 13.11 -2.36
C CYS A 158 2.71 13.88 -1.35
N THR A 159 2.83 15.20 -1.36
CA THR A 159 2.05 16.15 -0.54
C THR A 159 1.40 17.25 -1.39
N ARG A 160 1.42 17.06 -2.72
CA ARG A 160 0.83 17.98 -3.70
C ARG A 160 -0.69 17.97 -3.65
N ILE A 161 -1.26 19.04 -4.19
CA ILE A 161 -2.67 19.06 -4.57
C ILE A 161 -2.81 18.27 -5.87
N VAL A 162 -3.82 17.41 -5.92
CA VAL A 162 -4.20 16.63 -7.10
C VAL A 162 -4.72 17.59 -8.17
N GLU A 163 -4.21 17.47 -9.39
CA GLU A 163 -4.59 18.28 -10.55
C GLU A 163 -4.77 17.39 -11.79
N PRO A 164 -5.56 17.83 -12.79
CA PRO A 164 -5.69 17.08 -14.04
C PRO A 164 -4.34 16.89 -14.75
N ARG A 165 -4.20 15.77 -15.45
CA ARG A 165 -3.01 15.29 -16.18
C ARG A 165 -1.87 14.77 -15.29
N GLN A 166 -2.00 14.84 -13.97
CA GLN A 166 -1.10 14.12 -13.08
C GLN A 166 -1.39 12.61 -13.14
N VAL A 167 -0.34 11.81 -12.94
CA VAL A 167 -0.42 10.34 -12.91
C VAL A 167 0.13 9.86 -11.58
N PHE A 168 -0.63 8.99 -10.91
CA PHE A 168 -0.31 8.51 -9.57
C PHE A 168 -0.30 6.99 -9.49
N THR A 169 0.50 6.46 -8.58
CA THR A 169 0.24 5.16 -7.96
C THR A 169 -0.76 5.31 -6.81
N ILE A 170 -1.58 4.28 -6.58
CA ILE A 170 -2.36 4.10 -5.35
C ILE A 170 -2.12 2.68 -4.87
N GLU A 171 -1.44 2.52 -3.74
CA GLU A 171 -0.83 1.27 -3.31
C GLU A 171 -1.03 0.98 -1.80
N PRO A 172 -2.28 0.91 -1.29
CA PRO A 172 -2.48 0.51 0.10
C PRO A 172 -1.90 -0.89 0.35
N GLY A 173 -1.36 -1.08 1.55
CA GLY A 173 -0.78 -2.35 1.96
C GLY A 173 -1.15 -2.73 3.40
N LEU A 174 -1.12 -4.03 3.67
CA LEU A 174 -1.34 -4.62 4.99
C LEU A 174 -0.38 -5.79 5.18
N TYR A 175 0.61 -5.62 6.06
CA TYR A 175 1.73 -6.54 6.20
C TYR A 175 1.87 -7.05 7.64
N PHE A 176 2.40 -8.26 7.77
CA PHE A 176 2.71 -8.90 9.05
C PHE A 176 4.24 -8.95 9.24
N ILE A 177 4.85 -7.78 9.43
CA ILE A 177 6.31 -7.60 9.46
C ILE A 177 6.88 -7.89 10.85
N ASP A 178 7.82 -8.84 10.94
CA ASP A 178 8.34 -9.33 12.23
C ASP A 178 9.05 -8.30 13.10
N SER A 179 9.78 -7.34 12.51
CA SER A 179 10.37 -6.24 13.29
C SER A 179 9.27 -5.38 13.91
N LEU A 180 8.33 -4.89 13.09
CA LEU A 180 7.28 -3.98 13.53
C LEU A 180 6.29 -4.65 14.51
N LEU A 181 5.97 -5.92 14.29
CA LEU A 181 5.13 -6.70 15.20
C LEU A 181 5.82 -6.93 16.56
N ARG A 182 7.15 -7.13 16.59
CA ARG A 182 7.89 -7.22 17.86
C ARG A 182 7.85 -5.91 18.64
N ASP A 183 8.03 -4.79 17.95
CA ASP A 183 7.94 -3.46 18.58
C ASP A 183 6.53 -3.20 19.10
N LEU A 184 5.49 -3.53 18.32
CA LEU A 184 4.10 -3.43 18.75
C LEU A 184 3.81 -4.33 19.96
N LYS A 185 4.35 -5.55 19.98
CA LYS A 185 4.18 -6.51 21.10
C LYS A 185 4.83 -6.03 22.40
N ALA A 186 5.92 -5.26 22.31
CA ALA A 186 6.59 -4.65 23.45
C ALA A 186 5.91 -3.36 23.94
N SER A 187 5.00 -2.79 23.16
CA SER A 187 4.29 -1.55 23.48
C SER A 187 3.06 -1.78 24.39
N GLN A 188 2.51 -0.69 24.94
CA GLN A 188 1.24 -0.72 25.69
C GLN A 188 0.03 -1.09 24.83
N ALA A 189 0.12 -0.95 23.50
CA ALA A 189 -0.95 -1.32 22.58
C ALA A 189 -1.08 -2.84 22.39
N SER A 190 -0.07 -3.63 22.81
CA SER A 190 -0.04 -5.10 22.69
C SER A 190 -1.28 -5.79 23.28
N LYS A 191 -1.85 -5.23 24.35
CA LYS A 191 -3.08 -5.75 25.00
C LYS A 191 -4.33 -5.65 24.12
N CYS A 192 -4.31 -4.80 23.10
CA CYS A 192 -5.40 -4.60 22.16
C CYS A 192 -5.27 -5.48 20.92
N ILE A 193 -4.16 -6.23 20.76
CA ILE A 193 -3.88 -7.01 19.56
C ILE A 193 -4.25 -8.47 19.79
N ASN A 194 -5.00 -9.05 18.85
CA ASN A 194 -5.26 -10.48 18.83
C ASN A 194 -4.08 -11.21 18.17
N TRP A 195 -3.13 -11.64 19.00
CA TRP A 195 -1.91 -12.30 18.53
C TRP A 195 -2.13 -13.67 17.89
N ASP A 196 -3.25 -14.35 18.20
CA ASP A 196 -3.61 -15.61 17.55
C ASP A 196 -4.03 -15.36 16.10
N THR A 197 -4.86 -14.33 15.87
CA THR A 197 -5.24 -13.88 14.52
C THR A 197 -4.01 -13.40 13.73
N VAL A 198 -3.13 -12.61 14.34
CA VAL A 198 -1.85 -12.19 13.71
C VAL A 198 -1.02 -13.43 13.32
N SER A 199 -0.93 -14.43 14.20
CA SER A 199 -0.17 -15.65 13.93
C SER A 199 -0.77 -16.48 12.79
N ALA A 200 -2.09 -16.45 12.60
CA ALA A 200 -2.77 -17.11 11.49
C ALA A 200 -2.48 -16.46 10.13
N TYR A 201 -2.36 -15.12 10.08
CA TYR A 201 -2.07 -14.40 8.83
C TYR A 201 -0.58 -14.29 8.50
N LYS A 202 0.30 -14.32 9.50
CA LYS A 202 1.73 -14.13 9.33
C LYS A 202 2.41 -15.04 8.28
N PRO A 203 2.06 -16.34 8.13
CA PRO A 203 2.63 -17.19 7.08
C PRO A 203 2.34 -16.73 5.63
N PHE A 204 1.38 -15.83 5.42
CA PHE A 204 1.09 -15.24 4.12
C PHE A 204 1.90 -13.96 3.83
N GLY A 205 2.65 -13.46 4.82
CA GLY A 205 3.54 -12.31 4.70
C GLY A 205 2.82 -10.96 4.72
N GLY A 206 2.16 -10.60 3.62
CA GLY A 206 1.51 -9.30 3.48
C GLY A 206 0.83 -9.12 2.14
N ILE A 207 0.15 -7.98 2.01
CA ILE A 207 -0.68 -7.62 0.86
C ILE A 207 -0.31 -6.21 0.42
N ARG A 208 -0.18 -6.01 -0.89
CA ARG A 208 -0.25 -4.72 -1.56
C ARG A 208 -1.03 -4.87 -2.87
N ILE A 209 -1.87 -3.89 -3.17
CA ILE A 209 -2.62 -3.79 -4.42
C ILE A 209 -2.41 -2.39 -4.96
N GLU A 210 -1.80 -2.30 -6.14
CA GLU A 210 -1.37 -1.03 -6.71
C GLU A 210 -1.81 -0.85 -8.15
N ASP A 211 -2.38 0.33 -8.42
CA ASP A 211 -2.81 0.74 -9.75
C ASP A 211 -2.11 2.01 -10.20
N ASN A 212 -2.10 2.26 -11.51
CA ASN A 212 -1.63 3.52 -12.10
C ASN A 212 -2.82 4.32 -12.64
N ILE A 213 -3.02 5.52 -12.10
CA ILE A 213 -4.20 6.34 -12.32
C ILE A 213 -3.81 7.64 -13.01
N ILE A 214 -4.41 7.92 -14.16
CA ILE A 214 -4.39 9.26 -14.76
C ILE A 214 -5.60 10.03 -14.22
N VAL A 215 -5.35 11.19 -13.62
CA VAL A 215 -6.42 12.09 -13.18
C VAL A 215 -6.82 13.00 -14.34
N HIS A 216 -8.07 12.96 -14.78
CA HIS A 216 -8.63 13.93 -15.73
C HIS A 216 -9.46 14.98 -14.99
N ARG A 217 -9.99 15.98 -15.71
CA ARG A 217 -10.80 17.05 -15.10
C ARG A 217 -12.05 16.51 -14.40
N ASP A 218 -12.74 15.56 -15.05
CA ASP A 218 -14.08 15.11 -14.66
C ASP A 218 -14.15 13.61 -14.35
N LYS A 219 -13.03 12.87 -14.45
CA LYS A 219 -12.94 11.43 -14.21
C LYS A 219 -11.51 10.99 -13.88
N ASN A 220 -11.36 9.78 -13.37
CA ASN A 220 -10.08 9.07 -13.34
C ASN A 220 -10.05 8.00 -14.43
N GLU A 221 -8.87 7.71 -14.93
CA GLU A 221 -8.58 6.59 -15.83
C GLU A 221 -7.61 5.66 -15.10
N ASN A 222 -8.10 4.47 -14.75
CA ASN A 222 -7.29 3.44 -14.08
C ASN A 222 -6.70 2.54 -15.16
N MET A 223 -5.50 2.90 -15.63
CA MET A 223 -4.81 2.20 -16.73
C MET A 223 -4.65 0.71 -16.42
N THR A 224 -4.41 0.36 -15.16
CA THR A 224 -4.19 -1.02 -14.72
C THR A 224 -5.46 -1.87 -14.84
N ARG A 225 -6.58 -1.39 -14.29
CA ARG A 225 -7.86 -2.14 -14.29
C ARG A 225 -8.52 -2.17 -15.68
N GLU A 226 -8.39 -1.09 -16.47
CA GLU A 226 -8.94 -1.04 -17.84
C GLU A 226 -8.29 -2.08 -18.78
N LEU A 227 -7.11 -2.60 -18.43
CA LEU A 227 -6.45 -3.71 -19.13
C LEU A 227 -6.89 -5.11 -18.64
N GLY A 228 -7.89 -5.19 -17.75
CA GLY A 228 -8.46 -6.44 -17.27
C GLY A 228 -7.74 -7.07 -16.07
N LEU A 229 -6.78 -6.37 -15.46
CA LEU A 229 -6.10 -6.82 -14.24
C LEU A 229 -6.89 -6.39 -12.99
N ASN A 230 -8.01 -7.07 -12.75
CA ASN A 230 -8.86 -6.87 -11.57
C ASN A 230 -8.34 -7.65 -10.37
#